data_AF-A0A813A102-F1
#
_entry.id   AF-A0A813A102-F1
#
_cell.length_a   1.000
_cell.length_b   1.000
_cell.length_c   1.000
_cell.angle_alpha   90.00
_cell.angle_beta   90.00
_cell.angle_gamma   90.00
#
_symmetry.space_group_name_H-M   'P 1'
#
loop_
_entity.id
_entity.type
_entity.pdbx_description
1 polymer ?
#
loop_
_entity_poly.entity_id
_entity_poly.type
_entity_poly.pdbx_seq_one_letter_code
_entity_poly.pdbx_strand_id
1 'polypeptide(L)'
;MMRYLLYVLPLVIFLAAGVAFWWALDSGRDPSKLPSALIDKPAPTFELPAIAGLDTPGLATGDLATGEVTLVNVFTYVIDGAGRIRYRHVGPINPPEVESKILPAVAEPLAAPPALAVMPDEIMEDPALEARARALSKVLRCVVCQNESIDSSNADIARQMRLVVRERLLAGDSDQEVLDYLQARYGDYVLMKPPVKPTTYLLWYGPAGVLLLGALGVGIYLLRRPRKPAAPQPLSEAERRRLKRLLAASTSAYDLQVYKDQLAEVARELQRGNLTPSEAQAAQAEIERRMLQVAETRAEDARREAKPARALAMLLTALLPLGALGLYLFVLGSPGMPSIPFAERQEERQQLNERQRLIAELAERMRADPRDPRGWEILARNYAVIGRYEQAAAAYEQAIARGFDRPDLRAQRAETLIAAADGVVTPAAQEEIAAALAQDPQEPLARYYRGVMHEQAGEPRQAVEAWAALLRDLPPDITGRQQIQARLNQVARAANIDPTGFDTASTAPPVGAPPAGPLAGGEAARPGPTREQMQAAQDMSPEERQQMVEGMVERLAGRLEEEPEDLEGWLRLARAYAVLGRRDEAVSALEQAESLTRDLPADDPRRQAVEQGLTSLRSGS
;
A
#
# COMPACT_ATOMS: atom_id res chain seq x y z
N MET A 1 -51.22 2.18 -3.48
CA MET A 1 -50.48 1.41 -2.45
C MET A 1 -49.01 1.18 -2.82
N MET A 2 -48.69 0.56 -3.97
CA MET A 2 -47.31 0.17 -4.37
C MET A 2 -46.28 1.32 -4.38
N ARG A 3 -46.71 2.54 -4.68
CA ARG A 3 -45.88 3.75 -4.70
C ARG A 3 -45.35 4.16 -3.32
N TYR A 4 -46.13 3.96 -2.26
CA TYR A 4 -45.70 4.27 -0.89
C TYR A 4 -44.77 3.19 -0.33
N LEU A 5 -44.98 1.93 -0.73
CA LEU A 5 -44.08 0.83 -0.39
C LEU A 5 -42.62 1.11 -0.77
N LEU A 6 -42.37 1.75 -1.92
CA LEU A 6 -41.02 2.13 -2.35
C LEU A 6 -40.36 3.24 -1.49
N TYR A 7 -41.15 4.16 -0.92
CA TYR A 7 -40.62 5.20 -0.02
C TYR A 7 -40.40 4.70 1.40
N VAL A 8 -41.20 3.70 1.81
CA VAL A 8 -41.08 3.08 3.13
C VAL A 8 -40.08 1.92 3.09
N LEU A 9 -39.69 1.42 1.91
CA LEU A 9 -38.74 0.31 1.72
C LEU A 9 -37.38 0.55 2.39
N PRO A 10 -36.71 1.72 2.29
CA PRO A 10 -35.45 1.95 3.00
C PRO A 10 -35.63 1.92 4.52
N LEU A 11 -36.75 2.47 5.01
CA LEU A 11 -37.10 2.43 6.43
C LEU A 11 -37.40 1.00 6.90
N VAL A 12 -38.09 0.21 6.08
CA VAL A 12 -38.38 -1.20 6.34
C VAL A 12 -37.12 -2.04 6.31
N ILE A 13 -36.19 -1.79 5.37
CA ILE A 13 -34.88 -2.45 5.34
C ILE A 13 -34.07 -2.07 6.56
N PHE A 14 -34.05 -0.78 6.95
CA PHE A 14 -33.35 -0.31 8.14
C PHE A 14 -33.91 -0.92 9.43
N LEU A 15 -35.24 -0.94 9.57
CA LEU A 15 -35.91 -1.57 10.70
C LEU A 15 -35.72 -3.09 10.70
N ALA A 16 -35.76 -3.75 9.54
CA ALA A 16 -35.49 -5.18 9.42
C ALA A 16 -34.03 -5.53 9.77
N ALA A 17 -33.07 -4.70 9.35
CA ALA A 17 -31.67 -4.84 9.74
C ALA A 17 -31.48 -4.59 11.24
N GLY A 18 -32.16 -3.60 11.82
CA GLY A 18 -32.16 -3.34 13.26
C GLY A 18 -32.76 -4.48 14.06
N VAL A 19 -33.88 -5.06 13.60
CA VAL A 19 -34.49 -6.26 14.21
C VAL A 19 -33.59 -7.48 14.04
N ALA A 20 -32.97 -7.67 12.87
CA ALA A 20 -32.02 -8.77 12.65
C ALA A 20 -30.77 -8.63 13.52
N PHE A 21 -30.28 -7.41 13.72
CA PHE A 21 -29.17 -7.10 14.62
C PHE A 21 -29.55 -7.35 16.08
N TRP A 22 -30.71 -6.85 16.52
CA TRP A 22 -31.23 -7.07 17.87
C TRP A 22 -31.49 -8.57 18.12
N TRP A 23 -32.08 -9.28 17.17
CA TRP A 23 -32.23 -10.73 17.23
C TRP A 23 -30.87 -11.45 17.19
N ALA A 24 -29.89 -10.97 16.42
CA ALA A 24 -28.54 -11.55 16.44
C ALA A 24 -27.86 -11.37 17.81
N LEU A 25 -28.15 -10.28 18.52
CA LEU A 25 -27.70 -10.04 19.91
C LEU A 25 -28.50 -10.85 20.94
N ASP A 26 -29.79 -11.07 20.72
CA ASP A 26 -30.72 -11.71 21.68
C ASP A 26 -30.94 -13.22 21.40
N SER A 27 -30.46 -13.75 20.26
CA SER A 27 -30.61 -15.15 19.81
C SER A 27 -29.85 -16.19 20.65
N GLY A 28 -29.43 -15.84 21.87
CA GLY A 28 -28.64 -16.72 22.73
C GLY A 28 -27.23 -16.99 22.17
N ARG A 29 -26.75 -16.17 21.22
CA ARG A 29 -25.33 -16.11 20.87
C ARG A 29 -24.63 -15.44 22.04
N ASP A 30 -24.17 -16.28 22.96
CA ASP A 30 -23.41 -15.88 24.13
C ASP A 30 -22.28 -14.91 23.71
N PRO A 31 -22.30 -13.64 24.16
CA PRO A 31 -21.26 -12.66 23.85
C PRO A 31 -19.86 -13.10 24.30
N SER A 32 -19.77 -14.10 25.20
CA SER A 32 -18.50 -14.75 25.59
C SER A 32 -17.94 -15.69 24.52
N LYS A 33 -18.71 -16.03 23.48
CA LYS A 33 -18.26 -16.77 22.28
C LYS A 33 -17.84 -15.86 21.14
N LEU A 34 -17.40 -14.63 21.44
CA LEU A 34 -16.45 -13.97 20.54
C LEU A 34 -15.24 -14.92 20.40
N PRO A 35 -14.82 -15.29 19.18
CA PRO A 35 -13.67 -16.17 19.00
C PRO A 35 -12.43 -15.42 19.46
N SER A 36 -12.11 -15.53 20.74
CA SER A 36 -10.78 -15.24 21.23
C SER A 36 -9.87 -16.29 20.63
N ALA A 37 -8.76 -15.87 20.04
CA ALA A 37 -7.78 -16.76 19.40
C ALA A 37 -7.24 -17.87 20.31
N LEU A 38 -7.46 -17.73 21.64
CA LEU A 38 -6.95 -18.62 22.67
C LEU A 38 -8.03 -19.45 23.40
N ILE A 39 -9.32 -19.26 23.08
CA ILE A 39 -10.38 -20.13 23.63
C ILE A 39 -10.30 -21.52 22.97
N ASP A 40 -10.41 -22.58 23.77
CA ASP A 40 -10.27 -24.01 23.36
C ASP A 40 -8.90 -24.39 22.77
N LYS A 41 -7.85 -23.57 22.98
CA LYS A 41 -6.47 -23.90 22.65
C LYS A 41 -5.72 -24.36 23.92
N PRO A 42 -4.79 -25.34 23.80
CA PRO A 42 -3.95 -25.71 24.94
C PRO A 42 -3.14 -24.51 25.43
N ALA A 43 -2.95 -24.40 26.75
CA ALA A 43 -2.08 -23.37 27.31
C ALA A 43 -0.66 -23.51 26.72
N PRO A 44 0.03 -22.39 26.38
CA PRO A 44 1.39 -22.44 25.86
C PRO A 44 2.33 -23.10 26.86
N THR A 45 3.37 -23.78 26.37
CA THR A 45 4.35 -24.47 27.21
C THR A 45 5.29 -23.46 27.85
N PHE A 46 5.37 -23.43 29.18
CA PHE A 46 6.22 -22.55 29.97
C PHE A 46 6.61 -23.23 31.29
N GLU A 47 7.76 -22.85 31.82
CA GLU A 47 8.22 -23.17 33.17
C GLU A 47 8.70 -21.87 33.83
N LEU A 48 7.97 -21.41 34.85
CA LEU A 48 8.36 -20.28 35.67
C LEU A 48 9.03 -20.80 36.94
N PRO A 49 10.32 -20.48 37.19
CA PRO A 49 11.00 -20.94 38.39
C PRO A 49 10.39 -20.31 39.66
N ALA A 50 10.58 -20.97 40.80
CA ALA A 50 10.20 -20.41 42.09
C ALA A 50 10.91 -19.08 42.35
N ILE A 51 10.22 -18.12 42.94
CA ILE A 51 10.79 -16.81 43.25
C ILE A 51 11.69 -16.96 44.48
N ALA A 52 12.99 -16.72 44.30
CA ALA A 52 13.96 -16.84 45.38
C ALA A 52 13.62 -15.89 46.55
N GLY A 53 13.51 -16.45 47.76
CA GLY A 53 13.19 -15.69 48.98
C GLY A 53 11.70 -15.63 49.34
N LEU A 54 10.81 -16.17 48.50
CA LEU A 54 9.41 -16.42 48.83
C LEU A 54 9.19 -17.94 48.92
N ASP A 55 8.44 -18.39 49.92
CA ASP A 55 8.14 -19.82 50.15
C ASP A 55 7.01 -20.31 49.22
N THR A 56 7.06 -19.88 47.95
CA THR A 56 6.06 -20.17 46.92
C THR A 56 6.69 -20.98 45.79
N PRO A 57 6.11 -22.13 45.42
CA PRO A 57 6.64 -22.95 44.33
C PRO A 57 6.58 -22.21 42.98
N GLY A 58 7.41 -22.65 42.04
CA GLY A 58 7.32 -22.22 40.64
C GLY A 58 6.01 -22.66 39.99
N LEU A 59 5.75 -22.16 38.78
CA LEU A 59 4.52 -22.46 38.03
C LEU A 59 4.88 -22.92 36.62
N ALA A 60 4.50 -24.14 36.26
CA ALA A 60 4.67 -24.71 34.92
C ALA A 60 3.31 -24.93 34.25
N THR A 61 3.29 -25.08 32.92
CA THR A 61 2.07 -25.42 32.16
C THR A 61 1.40 -26.69 32.67
N GLY A 62 2.18 -27.65 33.19
CA GLY A 62 1.66 -28.89 33.79
C GLY A 62 0.84 -28.66 35.06
N ASP A 63 1.13 -27.59 35.82
CA ASP A 63 0.43 -27.27 37.06
C ASP A 63 -0.98 -26.69 36.79
N LEU A 64 -1.20 -26.15 35.58
CA LEU A 64 -2.50 -25.66 35.11
C LEU A 64 -3.49 -26.79 34.76
N ALA A 65 -3.02 -28.05 34.70
CA ALA A 65 -3.85 -29.22 34.39
C ALA A 65 -4.67 -29.73 35.59
N THR A 66 -4.58 -29.07 36.74
CA THR A 66 -5.20 -29.49 38.01
C THR A 66 -6.70 -29.21 38.13
N GLY A 67 -7.31 -28.56 37.14
CA GLY A 67 -8.76 -28.39 37.03
C GLY A 67 -9.33 -27.14 37.72
N GLU A 68 -8.47 -26.28 38.29
CA GLU A 68 -8.88 -24.99 38.85
C GLU A 68 -8.65 -23.83 37.85
N VAL A 69 -9.51 -22.81 37.90
CA VAL A 69 -9.40 -21.63 37.03
C VAL A 69 -8.34 -20.68 37.59
N THR A 70 -7.19 -20.59 36.93
CA THR A 70 -6.09 -19.70 37.34
C THR A 70 -6.07 -18.42 36.50
N LEU A 71 -6.14 -17.26 37.15
CA LEU A 71 -6.08 -15.94 36.50
C LEU A 71 -4.64 -15.41 36.53
N VAL A 72 -3.94 -15.41 35.39
CA VAL A 72 -2.58 -14.85 35.29
C VAL A 72 -2.67 -13.41 34.80
N ASN A 73 -2.51 -12.44 35.70
CA ASN A 73 -2.49 -11.02 35.35
C ASN A 73 -1.05 -10.59 35.04
N VAL A 74 -0.79 -10.07 33.83
CA VAL A 74 0.57 -9.86 33.28
C VAL A 74 1.09 -8.43 33.49
N PHE A 75 0.33 -7.56 34.17
CA PHE A 75 0.69 -6.15 34.33
C PHE A 75 0.50 -5.65 35.76
N THR A 76 1.51 -4.96 36.29
CA THR A 76 1.40 -4.19 37.53
C THR A 76 1.64 -2.72 37.23
N TYR A 77 0.71 -1.86 37.66
CA TYR A 77 0.80 -0.42 37.49
C TYR A 77 0.97 0.24 38.85
N VAL A 78 1.90 1.19 38.94
CA VAL A 78 1.99 2.13 40.06
C VAL A 78 1.25 3.39 39.64
N ILE A 79 0.18 3.74 40.35
CA ILE A 79 -0.69 4.87 40.04
C ILE A 79 -0.64 5.85 41.22
N ASP A 80 -0.43 7.14 40.95
CA ASP A 80 -0.39 8.14 42.00
C ASP A 80 -1.79 8.57 42.49
N GLY A 81 -1.84 9.37 43.56
CA GLY A 81 -3.09 9.90 44.12
C GLY A 81 -3.88 10.83 43.18
N ALA A 82 -3.31 11.21 42.03
CA ALA A 82 -3.99 11.98 40.97
C ALA A 82 -4.48 11.09 39.81
N GLY A 83 -4.35 9.76 39.94
CA GLY A 83 -4.81 8.79 38.94
C GLY A 83 -3.87 8.61 37.74
N ARG A 84 -2.61 9.05 37.83
CA ARG A 84 -1.63 8.93 36.71
C ARG A 84 -0.74 7.70 36.90
N ILE A 85 -0.48 6.98 35.82
CA ILE A 85 0.41 5.82 35.81
C ILE A 85 1.86 6.32 35.90
N ARG A 86 2.52 6.03 37.03
CA ARG A 86 3.92 6.39 37.32
C ARG A 86 4.90 5.32 36.84
N TYR A 87 4.49 4.06 36.84
CA TYR A 87 5.31 2.94 36.37
C TYR A 87 4.43 1.80 35.88
N ARG A 88 4.85 1.14 34.80
CA ARG A 88 4.22 -0.07 34.26
C ARG A 88 5.26 -1.18 34.23
N HIS A 89 5.01 -2.25 34.96
CA HIS A 89 5.83 -3.45 34.96
C HIS A 89 5.18 -4.56 34.13
N VAL A 90 6.00 -5.26 33.35
CA VAL A 90 5.58 -6.44 32.58
C VAL A 90 6.51 -7.59 32.99
N GLY A 91 5.96 -8.61 33.65
CA GLY A 91 6.72 -9.74 34.20
C GLY A 91 6.69 -9.83 35.73
N PRO A 92 7.34 -10.84 36.33
CA PRO A 92 7.36 -11.04 37.77
C PRO A 92 8.11 -9.89 38.47
N ILE A 93 7.63 -9.47 39.64
CA ILE A 93 8.24 -8.41 40.45
C ILE A 93 9.30 -9.04 41.35
N ASN A 94 10.55 -8.62 41.21
CA ASN A 94 11.65 -9.11 42.04
C ASN A 94 12.01 -8.08 43.12
N PRO A 95 12.43 -8.51 44.33
CA PRO A 95 12.80 -7.59 45.42
C PRO A 95 13.80 -6.48 45.04
N PRO A 96 14.85 -6.74 44.23
CA PRO A 96 15.77 -5.68 43.78
C PRO A 96 15.09 -4.65 42.88
N GLU A 97 14.10 -5.03 42.08
CA GLU A 97 13.33 -4.11 41.25
C GLU A 97 12.33 -3.29 42.06
N VAL A 98 11.78 -3.87 43.15
CA VAL A 98 10.96 -3.12 44.09
C VAL A 98 11.78 -1.99 44.70
N GLU A 99 12.98 -2.28 45.21
CA GLU A 99 13.83 -1.29 45.85
C GLU A 99 14.43 -0.26 44.88
N SER A 100 14.86 -0.70 43.69
CA SER A 100 15.55 0.18 42.73
C SER A 100 14.64 0.93 41.76
N LYS A 101 13.41 0.45 41.51
CA LYS A 101 12.51 1.01 40.49
C LYS A 101 11.16 1.43 41.04
N ILE A 102 10.53 0.62 41.90
CA ILE A 102 9.17 0.87 42.39
C ILE A 102 9.18 1.86 43.56
N LEU A 103 10.01 1.64 44.59
CA LEU A 103 10.10 2.53 45.75
C LEU A 103 10.52 3.96 45.38
N PRO A 104 11.47 4.22 44.45
CA PRO A 104 11.79 5.56 44.00
C PRO A 104 10.63 6.23 43.26
N ALA A 105 9.90 5.48 42.42
CA ALA A 105 8.72 5.99 41.70
C ALA A 105 7.55 6.34 42.65
N VAL A 106 7.52 5.74 43.83
CA VAL A 106 6.57 6.04 44.93
C VAL A 106 7.08 7.16 45.84
N ALA A 107 8.40 7.26 46.05
CA ALA A 107 9.01 8.17 47.02
C ALA A 107 9.33 9.57 46.48
N GLU A 108 9.38 9.79 45.17
CA GLU A 108 9.73 11.09 44.58
C GLU A 108 8.66 12.18 44.86
N PRO A 109 8.96 13.21 45.67
CA PRO A 109 8.12 14.39 45.78
C PRO A 109 8.35 15.28 44.56
N LEU A 110 7.25 15.82 44.03
CA LEU A 110 7.19 16.76 42.91
C LEU A 110 8.36 17.76 42.85
N ALA A 111 9.31 17.51 41.96
CA ALA A 111 10.14 18.54 41.33
C ALA A 111 10.69 18.03 39.99
N ALA A 112 9.80 17.76 39.03
CA ALA A 112 10.21 17.63 37.64
C ALA A 112 9.37 18.60 36.79
N PRO A 113 10.02 19.48 36.00
CA PRO A 113 9.34 20.32 35.01
C PRO A 113 8.66 19.40 33.96
N PRO A 114 7.71 19.93 33.15
CA PRO A 114 6.99 19.12 32.18
C PRO A 114 7.98 18.30 31.34
N ALA A 115 7.71 17.00 31.21
CA ALA A 115 8.43 16.12 30.30
C ALA A 115 8.42 16.73 28.90
N LEU A 116 9.56 17.32 28.52
CA LEU A 116 9.80 17.79 27.17
C LEU A 116 10.31 16.57 26.39
N ALA A 117 9.71 16.30 25.23
CA ALA A 117 10.22 15.31 24.27
C ALA A 117 11.53 15.77 23.58
N VAL A 118 12.15 16.82 24.11
CA VAL A 118 13.41 17.44 23.71
C VAL A 118 14.44 16.99 24.74
N MET A 119 15.47 16.27 24.31
CA MET A 119 16.55 15.87 25.21
C MET A 119 17.34 17.10 25.69
N PRO A 120 17.96 17.08 26.88
CA PRO A 120 18.68 18.25 27.40
C PRO A 120 19.80 18.79 26.48
N ASP A 121 20.39 17.92 25.65
CA ASP A 121 21.39 18.25 24.64
C ASP A 121 20.79 18.90 23.36
N GLU A 122 19.48 18.90 23.20
CA GLU A 122 18.78 19.52 22.06
C GLU A 122 18.33 20.97 22.34
N ILE A 123 18.48 21.48 23.57
CA ILE A 123 18.00 22.81 23.97
C ILE A 123 19.06 23.87 23.62
N MET A 124 18.67 24.90 22.86
CA MET A 124 19.57 26.02 22.53
C MET A 124 19.85 26.92 23.74
N GLU A 125 21.04 27.53 23.76
CA GLU A 125 21.45 28.47 24.82
C GLU A 125 20.57 29.73 24.87
N ASP A 126 20.08 30.21 23.72
CA ASP A 126 19.17 31.36 23.62
C ASP A 126 17.70 30.93 23.84
N PRO A 127 17.04 31.34 24.94
CA PRO A 127 15.67 30.97 25.24
C PRO A 127 14.65 31.47 24.21
N ALA A 128 14.92 32.60 23.54
CA ALA A 128 14.02 33.16 22.55
C ALA A 128 14.06 32.35 21.24
N LEU A 129 15.25 31.96 20.80
CA LEU A 129 15.41 31.06 19.65
C LEU A 129 14.84 29.67 19.97
N GLU A 130 15.02 29.16 21.19
CA GLU A 130 14.49 27.84 21.58
C GLU A 130 12.95 27.84 21.56
N ALA A 131 12.32 28.92 22.04
CA ALA A 131 10.87 29.07 21.94
C ALA A 131 10.38 29.08 20.48
N ARG A 132 11.12 29.72 19.56
CA ARG A 132 10.83 29.70 18.11
C ARG A 132 11.00 28.30 17.52
N ALA A 133 12.10 27.62 17.82
CA ALA A 133 12.36 26.24 17.38
C ALA A 133 11.23 25.30 17.81
N ARG A 134 10.75 25.47 19.04
CA ARG A 134 9.66 24.67 19.58
C ARG A 134 8.30 24.99 18.93
N ALA A 135 8.04 26.26 18.61
CA ALA A 135 6.83 26.65 17.89
C ALA A 135 6.79 26.03 16.48
N LEU A 136 7.91 26.09 15.76
CA LEU A 136 8.07 25.45 14.45
C LEU A 136 7.90 23.93 14.53
N SER A 137 8.48 23.29 15.54
CA SER A 137 8.41 21.85 15.75
C SER A 137 6.97 21.32 15.93
N LYS A 138 6.04 22.15 16.41
CA LYS A 138 4.62 21.76 16.57
C LYS A 138 3.82 21.80 15.27
N VAL A 139 4.21 22.65 14.33
CA VAL A 139 3.52 22.80 13.03
C VAL A 139 4.13 21.92 11.93
N LEU A 140 5.27 21.31 12.21
CA LEU A 140 5.95 20.34 11.36
C LEU A 140 5.56 18.91 11.76
N ARG A 141 5.15 18.11 10.77
CA ARG A 141 4.80 16.70 10.87
C ARG A 141 6.05 15.83 10.70
N CYS A 142 6.16 14.79 11.52
CA CYS A 142 7.14 13.73 11.30
C CYS A 142 6.75 12.91 10.07
N VAL A 143 7.63 12.84 9.07
CA VAL A 143 7.38 12.21 7.76
C VAL A 143 7.12 10.70 7.82
N VAL A 144 7.66 10.00 8.83
CA VAL A 144 7.49 8.55 8.99
C VAL A 144 6.60 8.15 10.17
N CYS A 145 6.10 9.12 10.93
CA CYS A 145 5.26 8.88 12.10
C CYS A 145 3.77 8.98 11.74
N GLN A 146 2.88 8.42 12.57
CA GLN A 146 1.43 8.43 12.34
C GLN A 146 0.80 9.80 12.63
N ASN A 147 1.02 10.77 11.74
CA ASN A 147 0.43 12.12 11.83
C ASN A 147 0.77 12.84 13.15
N GLU A 148 1.99 12.65 13.64
CA GLU A 148 2.51 13.32 14.84
C GLU A 148 3.37 14.52 14.48
N SER A 149 3.42 15.52 15.37
CA SER A 149 4.35 16.65 15.22
C SER A 149 5.77 16.22 15.57
N ILE A 150 6.78 16.89 15.00
CA ILE A 150 8.18 16.64 15.37
C ILE A 150 8.47 17.12 16.81
N ASP A 151 7.66 17.99 17.42
CA ASP A 151 7.77 18.35 18.85
C ASP A 151 7.34 17.20 19.77
N SER A 152 6.34 16.40 19.37
CA SER A 152 5.74 15.36 20.21
C SER A 152 6.27 13.95 19.95
N SER A 153 6.98 13.75 18.83
CA SER A 153 7.47 12.44 18.43
C SER A 153 8.88 12.17 18.93
N ASN A 154 9.13 10.96 19.42
CA ASN A 154 10.45 10.51 19.88
C ASN A 154 11.24 9.73 18.81
N ALA A 155 10.77 9.71 17.56
CA ALA A 155 11.45 9.03 16.47
C ALA A 155 12.80 9.71 16.12
N ASP A 156 13.80 8.92 15.72
CA ASP A 156 15.14 9.40 15.31
C ASP A 156 15.07 10.52 14.26
N ILE A 157 14.16 10.39 13.30
CA ILE A 157 13.92 11.37 12.24
C ILE A 157 13.30 12.67 12.75
N ALA A 158 12.40 12.61 13.74
CA ALA A 158 11.81 13.79 14.35
C ALA A 158 12.89 14.57 15.10
N ARG A 159 13.80 13.86 15.77
CA ARG A 159 15.00 14.44 16.38
C ARG A 159 15.90 15.11 15.35
N GLN A 160 16.22 14.43 14.24
CA GLN A 160 17.03 15.03 13.16
C GLN A 160 16.38 16.30 12.60
N MET A 161 15.08 16.28 12.33
CA MET A 161 14.35 17.45 11.86
C MET A 161 14.37 18.60 12.89
N ARG A 162 14.22 18.29 14.18
CA ARG A 162 14.34 19.26 15.28
C ARG A 162 15.73 19.91 15.36
N LEU A 163 16.79 19.15 15.08
CA LEU A 163 18.15 19.69 15.00
C LEU A 163 18.32 20.62 13.80
N VAL A 164 17.82 20.22 12.64
CA VAL A 164 17.85 21.05 11.42
C VAL A 164 17.08 22.36 11.63
N VAL A 165 15.91 22.34 12.26
CA VAL A 165 15.16 23.57 12.61
C VAL A 165 16.04 24.54 13.41
N ARG A 166 16.76 24.03 14.41
CA ARG A 166 17.63 24.84 15.28
C ARG A 166 18.86 25.37 14.55
N GLU A 167 19.49 24.53 13.73
CA GLU A 167 20.62 24.94 12.88
C GLU A 167 20.23 26.10 11.95
N ARG A 168 19.05 26.02 11.32
CA ARG A 168 18.55 27.08 10.43
C ARG A 168 18.20 28.37 11.20
N LEU A 169 17.63 28.26 12.39
CA LEU A 169 17.38 29.42 13.25
C LEU A 169 18.68 30.09 13.72
N LEU A 170 19.72 29.30 14.04
CA LEU A 170 21.05 29.80 14.38
C LEU A 170 21.75 30.46 13.18
N ALA A 171 21.47 29.98 11.96
CA ALA A 171 21.95 30.59 10.72
C ALA A 171 21.26 31.95 10.40
N GLY A 172 20.24 32.34 11.18
CA GLY A 172 19.54 33.62 11.04
C GLY A 172 18.26 33.57 10.21
N ASP A 173 17.79 32.37 9.84
CA ASP A 173 16.58 32.22 9.03
C ASP A 173 15.32 32.69 9.79
N SER A 174 14.38 33.25 9.02
CA SER A 174 13.01 33.49 9.46
C SER A 174 12.21 32.19 9.57
N ASP A 175 11.13 32.21 10.36
CA ASP A 175 10.26 31.04 10.57
C ASP A 175 9.74 30.47 9.23
N GLN A 176 9.42 31.35 8.26
CA GLN A 176 8.94 30.93 6.95
C GLN A 176 10.06 30.29 6.12
N GLU A 177 11.27 30.84 6.14
CA GLU A 177 12.42 30.26 5.43
C GLU A 177 12.79 28.87 5.99
N VAL A 178 12.65 28.65 7.30
CA VAL A 178 12.82 27.33 7.92
C VAL A 178 11.75 26.34 7.43
N LEU A 179 10.48 26.77 7.39
CA LEU A 179 9.38 25.92 6.89
C LEU A 179 9.55 25.60 5.41
N ASP A 180 9.93 26.58 4.59
CA ASP A 180 10.16 26.43 3.16
C ASP A 180 11.36 25.51 2.88
N TYR A 181 12.43 25.63 3.66
CA TYR A 181 13.60 24.75 3.59
C TYR A 181 13.22 23.29 3.88
N LEU A 182 12.46 23.06 4.94
CA LEU A 182 11.98 21.72 5.28
C LEU A 182 10.95 21.19 4.28
N GLN A 183 10.08 22.05 3.76
CA GLN A 183 9.11 21.69 2.72
C GLN A 183 9.81 21.34 1.39
N ALA A 184 10.87 22.05 1.02
CA ALA A 184 11.65 21.73 -0.17
C ALA A 184 12.36 20.37 -0.06
N ARG A 185 12.76 19.99 1.17
CA ARG A 185 13.47 18.73 1.44
C ARG A 185 12.55 17.54 1.68
N TYR A 186 11.41 17.75 2.34
CA TYR A 186 10.50 16.69 2.83
C TYR A 186 9.11 16.72 2.18
N GLY A 187 8.87 17.65 1.25
CA GLY A 187 7.61 17.81 0.52
C GLY A 187 6.49 18.50 1.33
N ASP A 188 5.33 18.73 0.69
CA ASP A 188 4.17 19.42 1.28
C ASP A 188 3.61 18.68 2.52
N TYR A 189 3.83 17.37 2.64
CA TYR A 189 3.32 16.54 3.74
C TYR A 189 3.96 16.85 5.09
N VAL A 190 5.16 17.45 5.09
CA VAL A 190 5.87 17.88 6.29
C VAL A 190 5.13 18.96 7.06
N LEU A 191 4.24 19.71 6.41
CA LEU A 191 3.43 20.72 7.07
C LEU A 191 2.16 20.07 7.63
N MET A 192 1.86 20.33 8.91
CA MET A 192 0.60 19.88 9.52
C MET A 192 -0.64 20.48 8.82
N LYS A 193 -0.48 21.68 8.27
CA LYS A 193 -1.49 22.36 7.45
C LYS A 193 -1.04 22.35 5.99
N PRO A 194 -1.80 21.74 5.07
CA PRO A 194 -1.49 21.77 3.65
C PRO A 194 -1.37 23.22 3.15
N PRO A 195 -0.39 23.56 2.31
CA PRO A 195 -0.26 24.92 1.80
C PRO A 195 -1.42 25.23 0.83
N VAL A 196 -1.79 26.50 0.70
CA VAL A 196 -2.77 26.96 -0.29
C VAL A 196 -2.04 27.21 -1.60
N LYS A 197 -2.09 26.23 -2.51
CA LYS A 197 -1.44 26.24 -3.83
C LYS A 197 -2.47 25.78 -4.88
N PRO A 198 -2.25 26.01 -6.18
CA PRO A 198 -3.20 25.60 -7.22
C PRO A 198 -3.63 24.12 -7.15
N THR A 199 -2.72 23.23 -6.74
CA THR A 199 -2.98 21.79 -6.54
C THR A 199 -3.92 21.49 -5.37
N THR A 200 -4.00 22.36 -4.37
CA THR A 200 -4.84 22.18 -3.17
C THR A 200 -6.11 23.04 -3.16
N TYR A 201 -6.36 23.84 -4.20
CA TYR A 201 -7.54 24.71 -4.26
C TYR A 201 -8.87 23.96 -4.13
N LEU A 202 -8.97 22.76 -4.69
CA LEU A 202 -10.18 21.95 -4.57
C LEU A 202 -10.45 21.55 -3.11
N LEU A 203 -9.40 21.25 -2.34
CA LEU A 203 -9.50 20.91 -0.91
C LEU A 203 -9.99 22.10 -0.09
N TRP A 204 -9.45 23.29 -0.33
CA TRP A 204 -9.75 24.50 0.46
C TRP A 204 -11.06 25.18 0.06
N TYR A 205 -11.35 25.26 -1.24
CA TYR A 205 -12.48 26.03 -1.77
C TYR A 205 -13.64 25.17 -2.28
N GLY A 206 -13.45 23.85 -2.43
CA GLY A 206 -14.47 22.91 -2.89
C GLY A 206 -15.77 22.97 -2.07
N PRO A 207 -15.73 22.86 -0.72
CA PRO A 207 -16.92 22.94 0.10
C PRO A 207 -17.71 24.24 -0.08
N ALA A 208 -17.02 25.38 -0.15
CA ALA A 208 -17.65 26.68 -0.39
C ALA A 208 -18.25 26.77 -1.81
N GLY A 209 -17.57 26.22 -2.82
CA GLY A 209 -18.08 26.14 -4.18
C GLY A 209 -19.38 25.35 -4.28
N VAL A 210 -19.47 24.21 -3.58
CA VAL A 210 -20.70 23.39 -3.53
C VAL A 210 -21.85 24.16 -2.86
N LEU A 211 -21.58 24.85 -1.75
CA LEU A 211 -22.59 25.67 -1.07
C LEU A 211 -23.09 26.82 -1.94
N LEU A 212 -22.19 27.51 -2.66
CA LEU A 212 -22.56 28.58 -3.60
C LEU A 212 -23.43 28.05 -4.75
N LEU A 213 -23.07 26.92 -5.34
CA LEU A 213 -23.87 26.28 -6.39
C LEU A 213 -25.25 25.87 -5.87
N GLY A 214 -25.33 25.33 -4.66
CA GLY A 214 -26.58 25.02 -3.99
C GLY A 214 -27.45 26.26 -3.74
N ALA A 215 -26.86 27.32 -3.19
CA ALA A 215 -27.54 28.58 -2.93
C ALA A 215 -28.02 29.26 -4.23
N LEU A 216 -27.21 29.21 -5.29
CA LEU A 216 -27.59 29.70 -6.62
C LEU A 216 -28.77 28.90 -7.19
N GLY A 217 -28.75 27.57 -7.05
CA GLY A 217 -29.85 26.70 -7.45
C GLY A 217 -31.16 27.02 -6.71
N VAL A 218 -31.09 27.22 -5.39
CA VAL A 218 -32.24 27.63 -4.57
C VAL A 218 -32.70 29.03 -4.92
N GLY A 219 -31.78 29.99 -5.11
CA GLY A 219 -32.10 31.35 -5.52
C GLY A 219 -32.82 31.41 -6.86
N ILE A 220 -32.32 30.69 -7.87
CA ILE A 220 -32.99 30.55 -9.17
C ILE A 220 -34.38 29.91 -9.02
N TYR A 221 -34.51 28.88 -8.19
CA TYR A 221 -35.79 28.23 -7.92
C TYR A 221 -36.81 29.18 -7.28
N LEU A 222 -36.39 29.98 -6.29
CA LEU A 222 -37.23 30.95 -5.61
C LEU A 222 -37.60 32.14 -6.51
N LEU A 223 -36.66 32.61 -7.33
CA LEU A 223 -36.89 33.69 -8.31
C LEU A 223 -37.83 33.26 -9.45
N ARG A 224 -37.84 31.98 -9.80
CA ARG A 224 -38.77 31.40 -10.79
C ARG A 224 -40.14 31.05 -10.22
N ARG A 225 -40.38 31.30 -8.92
CA ARG A 225 -41.69 31.08 -8.32
C ARG A 225 -42.67 32.15 -8.84
N PRO A 226 -43.77 31.77 -9.52
CA PRO A 226 -44.69 32.75 -10.08
C PRO A 226 -45.29 33.62 -8.97
N ARG A 227 -45.26 34.94 -9.15
CA ARG A 227 -45.96 35.90 -8.28
C ARG A 227 -47.47 35.66 -8.40
N LYS A 228 -48.17 35.64 -7.26
CA LYS A 228 -49.63 35.55 -7.23
C LYS A 228 -50.22 36.72 -8.04
N PRO A 229 -51.09 36.47 -9.03
CA PRO A 229 -51.79 37.54 -9.74
C PRO A 229 -52.76 38.26 -8.79
N ALA A 230 -52.93 39.56 -9.01
CA ALA A 230 -53.95 40.37 -8.34
C ALA A 230 -55.35 40.13 -8.93
N ALA A 231 -56.36 40.29 -8.06
CA ALA A 231 -57.83 40.28 -8.19
C ALA A 231 -58.53 39.55 -9.38
N PRO A 232 -59.65 38.83 -9.15
CA PRO A 232 -60.29 38.02 -10.17
C PRO A 232 -61.07 38.87 -11.20
N GLN A 233 -60.72 38.73 -12.48
CA GLN A 233 -61.52 39.17 -13.63
C GLN A 233 -62.39 38.00 -14.13
N PRO A 234 -63.52 38.25 -14.82
CA PRO A 234 -64.26 37.19 -15.49
C PRO A 234 -63.38 36.45 -16.51
N LEU A 235 -63.58 35.13 -16.67
CA LEU A 235 -62.84 34.34 -17.65
C LEU A 235 -63.12 34.84 -19.07
N SER A 236 -62.04 35.09 -19.81
CA SER A 236 -62.07 35.37 -21.25
C SER A 236 -62.65 34.18 -22.02
N GLU A 237 -63.18 34.42 -23.22
CA GLU A 237 -63.71 33.33 -24.06
C GLU A 237 -62.68 32.23 -24.36
N ALA A 238 -61.41 32.61 -24.52
CA ALA A 238 -60.32 31.68 -24.73
C ALA A 238 -60.11 30.76 -23.52
N GLU A 239 -60.17 31.32 -22.31
CA GLU A 239 -60.05 30.57 -21.05
C GLU A 239 -61.25 29.64 -20.84
N ARG A 240 -62.48 30.08 -21.15
CA ARG A 240 -63.68 29.20 -21.10
C ARG A 240 -63.56 28.00 -22.03
N ARG A 241 -63.10 28.23 -23.28
CA ARG A 241 -62.87 27.13 -24.25
C ARG A 241 -61.78 26.17 -23.76
N ARG A 242 -60.73 26.71 -23.14
CA ARG A 242 -59.61 25.93 -22.58
C ARG A 242 -60.05 25.10 -21.37
N LEU A 243 -60.79 25.69 -20.45
CA LEU A 243 -61.40 24.99 -19.31
C LEU A 243 -62.26 23.83 -19.80
N LYS A 244 -63.16 24.07 -20.76
CA LYS A 244 -64.02 23.03 -21.33
C LYS A 244 -63.23 21.87 -21.92
N ARG A 245 -62.11 22.15 -22.60
CA ARG A 245 -61.23 21.12 -23.17
C ARG A 245 -60.53 20.30 -22.08
N LEU A 246 -60.03 20.94 -21.03
CA LEU A 246 -59.35 20.26 -19.92
C LEU A 246 -60.33 19.41 -19.10
N LEU A 247 -61.55 19.91 -18.88
CA LEU A 247 -62.61 19.15 -18.21
C LEU A 247 -63.08 17.94 -19.03
N ALA A 248 -63.10 18.05 -20.37
CA ALA A 248 -63.43 16.94 -21.25
C ALA A 248 -62.33 15.86 -21.29
N ALA A 249 -61.06 16.25 -21.11
CA ALA A 249 -59.92 15.33 -21.11
C ALA A 249 -59.68 14.63 -19.74
N SER A 250 -60.31 15.11 -18.66
CA SER A 250 -60.10 14.65 -17.29
C SER A 250 -61.27 13.78 -16.80
N THR A 251 -61.11 12.45 -16.77
CA THR A 251 -62.15 11.49 -16.35
C THR A 251 -62.23 11.20 -14.84
N SER A 252 -61.41 11.82 -13.98
CA SER A 252 -61.47 11.63 -12.52
C SER A 252 -62.12 12.82 -11.81
N ALA A 253 -63.35 12.58 -11.34
CA ALA A 253 -64.39 13.59 -11.14
C ALA A 253 -64.61 14.10 -9.70
N TYR A 254 -63.80 13.73 -8.70
CA TYR A 254 -64.14 14.10 -7.30
C TYR A 254 -63.92 15.59 -6.97
N ASP A 255 -62.70 16.10 -7.11
CA ASP A 255 -62.38 17.50 -6.74
C ASP A 255 -63.08 18.54 -7.63
N LEU A 256 -63.40 18.18 -8.88
CA LEU A 256 -64.10 19.04 -9.83
C LEU A 256 -65.62 19.03 -9.63
N GLN A 257 -66.17 18.00 -8.99
CA GLN A 257 -67.59 17.89 -8.69
C GLN A 257 -67.99 18.89 -7.60
N VAL A 258 -67.13 19.10 -6.58
CA VAL A 258 -67.34 20.13 -5.56
C VAL A 258 -67.54 21.52 -6.17
N TYR A 259 -66.74 21.90 -7.16
CA TYR A 259 -66.89 23.20 -7.81
C TYR A 259 -68.12 23.30 -8.73
N LYS A 260 -68.53 22.19 -9.37
CA LYS A 260 -69.78 22.13 -10.12
C LYS A 260 -71.00 22.30 -9.21
N ASP A 261 -70.95 21.68 -8.03
CA ASP A 261 -72.00 21.80 -7.02
C ASP A 261 -72.07 23.24 -6.46
N GLN A 262 -70.92 23.89 -6.26
CA GLN A 262 -70.84 25.31 -5.89
C GLN A 262 -71.43 26.24 -6.95
N LEU A 263 -71.16 26.00 -8.25
CA LEU A 263 -71.78 26.78 -9.33
C LEU A 263 -73.30 26.61 -9.37
N ALA A 264 -73.78 25.39 -9.13
CA ALA A 264 -75.21 25.09 -9.06
C ALA A 264 -75.88 25.77 -7.86
N GLU A 265 -75.19 25.88 -6.72
CA GLU A 265 -75.68 26.59 -5.54
C GLU A 265 -75.81 28.10 -5.80
N VAL A 266 -74.80 28.71 -6.41
CA VAL A 266 -74.86 30.14 -6.80
C VAL A 266 -76.03 30.42 -7.75
N ALA A 267 -76.32 29.51 -8.69
CA ALA A 267 -77.46 29.64 -9.58
C ALA A 267 -78.81 29.54 -8.84
N ARG A 268 -78.92 28.67 -7.83
CA ARG A 268 -80.12 28.55 -6.98
C ARG A 268 -80.34 29.80 -6.14
N GLU A 269 -79.29 30.35 -5.55
CA GLU A 269 -79.36 31.56 -4.71
C GLU A 269 -79.72 32.81 -5.53
N LEU A 270 -79.26 32.91 -6.77
CA LEU A 270 -79.71 33.95 -7.71
C LEU A 270 -81.20 33.84 -8.04
N GLN A 271 -81.72 32.62 -8.27
CA GLN A 271 -83.14 32.39 -8.52
C GLN A 271 -84.02 32.69 -7.31
N ARG A 272 -83.50 32.50 -6.10
CA ARG A 272 -84.17 32.84 -4.83
C ARG A 272 -84.13 34.33 -4.51
N GLY A 273 -83.38 35.13 -5.28
CA GLY A 273 -83.23 36.57 -5.07
C GLY A 273 -82.28 36.93 -3.92
N ASN A 274 -81.52 35.98 -3.39
CA ASN A 274 -80.56 36.19 -2.30
C ASN A 274 -79.23 36.79 -2.78
N LEU A 275 -78.99 36.79 -4.10
CA LEU A 275 -77.82 37.38 -4.75
C LEU A 275 -78.27 38.33 -5.86
N THR A 276 -77.58 39.46 -5.99
CA THR A 276 -77.73 40.30 -7.18
C THR A 276 -77.10 39.63 -8.41
N PRO A 277 -77.56 39.95 -9.64
CA PRO A 277 -76.96 39.40 -10.86
C PRO A 277 -75.44 39.66 -10.97
N SER A 278 -74.98 40.83 -10.50
CA SER A 278 -73.55 41.17 -10.45
C SER A 278 -72.77 40.33 -9.44
N GLU A 279 -73.34 40.05 -8.27
CA GLU A 279 -72.70 39.20 -7.25
C GLU A 279 -72.64 37.73 -7.70
N ALA A 280 -73.71 37.23 -8.32
CA ALA A 280 -73.73 35.88 -8.88
C ALA A 280 -72.70 35.72 -10.01
N GLN A 281 -72.55 36.71 -10.89
CA GLN A 281 -71.52 36.70 -11.93
C GLN A 281 -70.10 36.74 -11.36
N ALA A 282 -69.86 37.53 -10.30
CA ALA A 282 -68.57 37.58 -9.63
C ALA A 282 -68.22 36.25 -8.94
N ALA A 283 -69.19 35.64 -8.25
CA ALA A 283 -69.03 34.33 -7.61
C ALA A 283 -68.77 33.21 -8.63
N GLN A 284 -69.50 33.21 -9.75
CA GLN A 284 -69.28 32.26 -10.85
C GLN A 284 -67.89 32.41 -11.46
N ALA A 285 -67.45 33.65 -11.74
CA ALA A 285 -66.14 33.92 -12.31
C ALA A 285 -65.00 33.42 -11.40
N GLU A 286 -65.11 33.61 -10.09
CA GLU A 286 -64.14 33.13 -9.11
C GLU A 286 -64.09 31.59 -9.06
N ILE A 287 -65.26 30.93 -9.04
CA ILE A 287 -65.34 29.46 -9.02
C ILE A 287 -64.76 28.86 -10.32
N GLU A 288 -65.15 29.39 -11.49
CA GLU A 288 -64.64 28.90 -12.78
C GLU A 288 -63.11 29.11 -12.91
N ARG A 289 -62.57 30.22 -12.37
CA ARG A 289 -61.12 30.48 -12.35
C ARG A 289 -60.35 29.52 -11.44
N ARG A 290 -60.90 29.19 -10.27
CA ARG A 290 -60.35 28.14 -9.40
C ARG A 290 -60.36 26.77 -10.07
N MET A 291 -61.46 26.44 -10.77
CA MET A 291 -61.56 25.21 -11.55
C MET A 291 -60.49 25.14 -12.65
N LEU A 292 -60.25 26.24 -13.36
CA LEU A 292 -59.20 26.31 -14.38
C LEU A 292 -57.81 26.12 -13.79
N GLN A 293 -57.49 26.77 -12.67
CA GLN A 293 -56.21 26.63 -12.00
C GLN A 293 -55.95 25.17 -11.56
N VAL A 294 -56.94 24.51 -10.96
CA VAL A 294 -56.85 23.10 -10.56
C VAL A 294 -56.68 22.17 -11.76
N ALA A 295 -57.38 22.45 -12.86
CA ALA A 295 -57.27 21.67 -14.09
C ALA A 295 -55.90 21.85 -14.77
N GLU A 296 -55.34 23.07 -14.75
CA GLU A 296 -54.01 23.37 -15.29
C GLU A 296 -52.90 22.73 -14.45
N THR A 297 -52.94 22.83 -13.11
CA THR A 297 -51.95 22.17 -12.25
C THR A 297 -51.94 20.66 -12.47
N ARG A 298 -53.10 20.03 -12.62
CA ARG A 298 -53.17 18.59 -12.93
C ARG A 298 -52.60 18.25 -14.32
N ALA A 299 -52.88 19.08 -15.32
CA ALA A 299 -52.32 18.89 -16.66
C ALA A 299 -50.79 19.08 -16.68
N GLU A 300 -50.27 20.01 -15.88
CA GLU A 300 -48.84 20.23 -15.68
C GLU A 300 -48.18 19.08 -14.91
N ASP A 301 -48.80 18.58 -13.85
CA ASP A 301 -48.32 17.43 -13.08
C ASP A 301 -48.29 16.16 -13.93
N ALA A 302 -49.32 15.92 -14.74
CA ALA A 302 -49.35 14.82 -15.70
C ALA A 302 -48.27 14.95 -16.79
N ARG A 303 -47.93 16.18 -17.20
CA ARG A 303 -46.80 16.45 -18.12
C ARG A 303 -45.44 16.31 -17.45
N ARG A 304 -45.30 16.71 -16.18
CA ARG A 304 -44.07 16.55 -15.37
C ARG A 304 -43.79 15.10 -15.02
N GLU A 305 -44.80 14.25 -14.92
CA GLU A 305 -44.62 12.80 -14.75
C GLU A 305 -44.05 12.11 -15.99
N ALA A 306 -44.00 12.78 -17.16
CA ALA A 306 -43.33 12.27 -18.34
C ALA A 306 -41.82 12.67 -18.40
N LYS A 307 -40.95 11.72 -17.99
CA LYS A 307 -39.49 11.58 -18.30
C LYS A 307 -38.51 12.49 -17.51
N PRO A 308 -37.17 12.44 -17.76
CA PRO A 308 -36.17 11.37 -17.67
C PRO A 308 -35.24 11.52 -16.42
N ALA A 309 -35.43 12.56 -15.60
CA ALA A 309 -34.56 12.87 -14.45
C ALA A 309 -34.61 11.79 -13.35
N ARG A 310 -35.75 11.10 -13.18
CA ARG A 310 -35.87 9.95 -12.28
C ARG A 310 -35.03 8.76 -12.74
N ALA A 311 -34.95 8.52 -14.06
CA ALA A 311 -34.12 7.45 -14.61
C ALA A 311 -32.63 7.76 -14.41
N LEU A 312 -32.21 9.02 -14.62
CA LEU A 312 -30.84 9.45 -14.35
C LEU A 312 -30.47 9.35 -12.86
N ALA A 313 -31.37 9.74 -11.95
CA ALA A 313 -31.14 9.60 -10.52
C ALA A 313 -31.03 8.13 -10.10
N MET A 314 -31.91 7.24 -10.60
CA MET A 314 -31.83 5.80 -10.34
C MET A 314 -30.56 5.18 -10.92
N LEU A 315 -30.15 5.61 -12.12
CA LEU A 315 -28.91 5.17 -12.76
C LEU A 315 -27.69 5.55 -11.91
N LEU A 316 -27.59 6.81 -11.48
CA LEU A 316 -26.49 7.29 -10.65
C LEU A 316 -26.43 6.58 -9.28
N THR A 317 -27.57 6.36 -8.63
CA THR A 317 -27.65 5.62 -7.36
C THR A 317 -27.19 4.17 -7.49
N ALA A 318 -27.39 3.53 -8.65
CA ALA A 318 -26.90 2.17 -8.91
C ALA A 318 -25.42 2.15 -9.30
N LEU A 319 -24.97 3.10 -10.12
CA LEU A 319 -23.59 3.13 -10.63
C LEU A 319 -22.55 3.50 -9.57
N LEU A 320 -22.90 4.36 -8.60
CA LEU A 320 -21.96 4.77 -7.55
C LEU A 320 -21.45 3.59 -6.69
N PRO A 321 -22.32 2.75 -6.08
CA PRO A 321 -21.87 1.62 -5.28
C PRO A 321 -21.22 0.51 -6.12
N LEU A 322 -21.70 0.28 -7.35
CA LEU A 322 -21.08 -0.69 -8.26
C LEU A 322 -19.68 -0.24 -8.70
N GLY A 323 -19.50 1.05 -8.99
CA GLY A 323 -18.20 1.64 -9.30
C GLY A 323 -17.26 1.59 -8.11
N ALA A 324 -17.74 1.91 -6.90
CA ALA A 324 -16.94 1.79 -5.68
C ALA A 324 -16.53 0.34 -5.40
N LEU A 325 -17.44 -0.62 -5.58
CA LEU A 325 -17.16 -2.04 -5.44
C LEU A 325 -16.15 -2.52 -6.49
N GLY A 326 -16.30 -2.11 -7.75
CA GLY A 326 -15.34 -2.42 -8.80
C GLY A 326 -13.95 -1.85 -8.49
N LEU A 327 -13.89 -0.59 -8.03
CA LEU A 327 -12.62 0.03 -7.64
C LEU A 327 -11.94 -0.72 -6.48
N TYR A 328 -12.72 -1.16 -5.50
CA TYR A 328 -12.23 -2.00 -4.40
C TYR A 328 -11.75 -3.37 -4.89
N LEU A 329 -12.52 -4.06 -5.74
CA LEU A 329 -12.17 -5.42 -6.17
C LEU A 329 -11.02 -5.48 -7.19
N PHE A 330 -10.87 -4.46 -8.04
CA PHE A 330 -9.96 -4.52 -9.19
C PHE A 330 -8.75 -3.58 -9.10
N VAL A 331 -8.80 -2.52 -8.29
CA VAL A 331 -7.74 -1.48 -8.28
C VAL A 331 -7.09 -1.31 -6.91
N LEU A 332 -7.88 -1.20 -5.84
CA LEU A 332 -7.39 -0.73 -4.54
C LEU A 332 -7.41 -1.79 -3.44
N GLY A 333 -8.37 -2.71 -3.46
CA GLY A 333 -8.59 -3.66 -2.39
C GLY A 333 -7.88 -5.00 -2.63
N SER A 334 -7.71 -5.74 -1.54
CA SER A 334 -7.11 -7.09 -1.57
C SER A 334 -8.06 -8.06 -0.85
N PRO A 335 -9.23 -8.37 -1.44
CA PRO A 335 -10.30 -9.13 -0.78
C PRO A 335 -9.89 -10.56 -0.41
N GLY A 336 -8.83 -11.09 -1.01
CA GLY A 336 -8.26 -12.39 -0.69
C GLY A 336 -7.25 -12.40 0.46
N MET A 337 -6.87 -11.25 1.02
CA MET A 337 -5.97 -11.23 2.18
C MET A 337 -6.76 -11.51 3.46
N PRO A 338 -6.49 -12.62 4.17
CA PRO A 338 -7.09 -12.87 5.47
C PRO A 338 -6.62 -11.82 6.48
N SER A 339 -7.52 -11.41 7.38
CA SER A 339 -7.15 -10.55 8.50
C SER A 339 -6.25 -11.33 9.46
N ILE A 340 -4.99 -10.90 9.63
CA ILE A 340 -4.08 -11.48 10.62
C ILE A 340 -4.21 -10.68 11.93
N PRO A 341 -4.67 -11.29 13.04
CA PRO A 341 -4.72 -10.65 14.35
C PRO A 341 -3.37 -10.09 14.78
N PHE A 342 -3.37 -8.98 15.53
CA PHE A 342 -2.13 -8.34 15.99
C PHE A 342 -1.23 -9.27 16.84
N ALA A 343 -1.82 -10.23 17.56
CA ALA A 343 -1.10 -11.20 18.38
C ALA A 343 -0.29 -12.21 17.53
N GLU A 344 -0.81 -12.64 16.38
CA GLU A 344 -0.13 -13.57 15.48
C GLU A 344 1.06 -12.92 14.75
N ARG A 345 1.18 -11.59 14.79
CA ARG A 345 2.36 -10.84 14.30
C ARG A 345 3.46 -10.66 15.36
N GLN A 346 3.38 -11.31 16.52
CA GLN A 346 4.41 -11.19 17.56
C GLN A 346 5.77 -11.71 17.07
N GLU A 347 5.81 -12.86 16.39
CA GLU A 347 7.06 -13.44 15.88
C GLU A 347 7.70 -12.54 14.83
N GLU A 348 6.93 -12.00 13.89
CA GLU A 348 7.42 -11.06 12.88
C GLU A 348 8.01 -9.79 13.53
N ARG A 349 7.35 -9.26 14.56
CA ARG A 349 7.85 -8.10 15.32
C ARG A 349 9.09 -8.42 16.14
N GLN A 350 9.16 -9.60 16.76
CA GLN A 350 10.33 -10.06 17.47
C GLN A 350 11.51 -10.21 16.51
N GLN A 351 11.30 -10.80 15.34
CA GLN A 351 12.32 -10.89 14.30
C GLN A 351 12.79 -9.52 13.81
N LEU A 352 11.87 -8.55 13.63
CA LEU A 352 12.24 -7.19 13.26
C LEU A 352 13.05 -6.48 14.37
N ASN A 353 12.61 -6.58 15.62
CA ASN A 353 13.30 -6.00 16.77
C ASN A 353 14.68 -6.63 16.97
N GLU A 354 14.77 -7.96 16.84
CA GLU A 354 16.03 -8.70 16.93
C GLU A 354 16.99 -8.27 15.82
N ARG A 355 16.50 -8.16 14.58
CA ARG A 355 17.29 -7.64 13.45
C ARG A 355 17.81 -6.24 13.73
N GLN A 356 16.98 -5.35 14.27
CA GLN A 356 17.40 -3.99 14.64
C GLN A 356 18.44 -3.99 15.75
N ARG A 357 18.30 -4.86 16.76
CA ARG A 357 19.29 -5.02 17.84
C ARG A 357 20.63 -5.47 17.31
N LEU A 358 20.66 -6.51 16.47
CA LEU A 358 21.90 -7.04 15.87
C LEU A 358 22.63 -5.97 15.02
N ILE A 359 21.88 -5.15 14.27
CA ILE A 359 22.47 -4.04 13.52
C ILE A 359 23.05 -2.97 14.45
N ALA A 360 22.37 -2.66 15.55
CA ALA A 360 22.87 -1.71 16.55
C ALA A 360 24.15 -2.22 17.23
N GLU A 361 24.19 -3.51 17.61
CA GLU A 361 25.38 -4.15 18.18
C GLU A 361 26.56 -4.14 17.18
N LEU A 362 26.30 -4.44 15.91
CA LEU A 362 27.31 -4.31 14.86
C LEU A 362 27.82 -2.87 14.75
N ALA A 363 26.94 -1.87 14.82
CA ALA A 363 27.33 -0.47 14.78
C ALA A 363 28.20 -0.05 15.97
N GLU A 364 27.89 -0.50 17.18
CA GLU A 364 28.74 -0.28 18.36
C GLU A 364 30.12 -0.92 18.17
N ARG A 365 30.16 -2.16 17.68
CA ARG A 365 31.42 -2.86 17.40
C ARG A 365 32.28 -2.11 16.39
N MET A 366 31.68 -1.57 15.33
CA MET A 366 32.40 -0.78 14.33
C MET A 366 32.92 0.55 14.89
N ARG A 367 32.23 1.15 15.87
CA ARG A 367 32.75 2.32 16.60
C ARG A 367 33.90 1.96 17.54
N ALA A 368 33.85 0.79 18.16
CA ALA A 368 34.90 0.31 19.06
C ALA A 368 36.17 -0.16 18.34
N ASP A 369 36.05 -0.84 17.20
CA ASP A 369 37.16 -1.17 16.30
C ASP A 369 36.95 -0.57 14.91
N PRO A 370 37.31 0.71 14.71
CA PRO A 370 37.05 1.37 13.45
C PRO A 370 37.82 0.78 12.29
N ARG A 371 38.85 -0.04 12.47
CA ARG A 371 39.81 -0.39 11.40
C ARG A 371 39.33 -1.46 10.43
N ASP A 372 38.18 -2.08 10.66
CA ASP A 372 37.64 -3.15 9.79
C ASP A 372 36.76 -2.58 8.65
N PRO A 373 37.30 -2.37 7.43
CA PRO A 373 36.52 -1.87 6.31
C PRO A 373 35.41 -2.84 5.85
N ARG A 374 35.59 -4.15 6.01
CA ARG A 374 34.57 -5.14 5.61
C ARG A 374 33.38 -5.10 6.55
N GLY A 375 33.63 -4.92 7.85
CA GLY A 375 32.59 -4.72 8.85
C GLY A 375 31.74 -3.48 8.56
N TRP A 376 32.37 -2.36 8.17
CA TRP A 376 31.66 -1.14 7.74
C TRP A 376 30.78 -1.34 6.51
N GLU A 377 31.25 -2.10 5.52
CA GLU A 377 30.47 -2.46 4.33
C GLU A 377 29.26 -3.33 4.68
N ILE A 378 29.42 -4.32 5.56
CA ILE A 378 28.31 -5.16 6.03
C ILE A 378 27.28 -4.31 6.78
N LEU A 379 27.74 -3.40 7.64
CA LEU A 379 26.87 -2.48 8.36
C LEU A 379 26.09 -1.59 7.39
N ALA A 380 26.75 -1.07 6.37
CA ALA A 380 26.13 -0.24 5.34
C ALA A 380 25.01 -0.96 4.59
N ARG A 381 25.26 -2.20 4.12
CA ARG A 381 24.24 -3.02 3.45
C ARG A 381 23.03 -3.30 4.35
N ASN A 382 23.27 -3.61 5.62
CA ASN A 382 22.18 -3.84 6.57
C ASN A 382 21.36 -2.57 6.82
N TYR A 383 22.00 -1.40 6.95
CA TYR A 383 21.30 -0.13 7.06
C TYR A 383 20.46 0.18 5.80
N ALA A 384 20.99 -0.10 4.60
CA ALA A 384 20.26 0.12 3.35
C ALA A 384 19.00 -0.76 3.25
N VAL A 385 19.08 -2.03 3.65
CA VAL A 385 17.94 -2.97 3.63
C VAL A 385 16.81 -2.52 4.56
N ILE A 386 17.12 -1.88 5.68
CA ILE A 386 16.10 -1.36 6.62
C ILE A 386 15.67 0.08 6.33
N GLY A 387 16.05 0.64 5.17
CA GLY A 387 15.68 1.98 4.75
C GLY A 387 16.43 3.13 5.46
N ARG A 388 17.51 2.82 6.19
CA ARG A 388 18.36 3.81 6.87
C ARG A 388 19.48 4.27 5.93
N TYR A 389 19.11 4.94 4.85
CA TYR A 389 20.02 5.26 3.74
C TYR A 389 21.14 6.23 4.13
N GLU A 390 20.86 7.24 4.95
CA GLU A 390 21.88 8.19 5.44
C GLU A 390 22.97 7.46 6.25
N GLN A 391 22.57 6.58 7.18
CA GLN A 391 23.52 5.78 7.96
C GLN A 391 24.27 4.77 7.09
N ALA A 392 23.62 4.19 6.09
CA ALA A 392 24.25 3.31 5.13
C ALA A 392 25.32 4.03 4.29
N ALA A 393 25.03 5.23 3.78
CA ALA A 393 25.99 6.03 3.00
C ALA A 393 27.22 6.42 3.83
N ALA A 394 27.02 6.79 5.11
CA ALA A 394 28.10 7.07 6.05
C ALA A 394 28.95 5.82 6.35
N ALA A 395 28.32 4.65 6.51
CA ALA A 395 29.05 3.40 6.73
C ALA A 395 29.86 2.97 5.49
N TYR A 396 29.32 3.13 4.28
CA TYR A 396 30.09 2.93 3.05
C TYR A 396 31.30 3.86 2.95
N GLU A 397 31.13 5.12 3.34
CA GLU A 397 32.25 6.09 3.38
C GLU A 397 33.36 5.62 4.33
N GLN A 398 33.01 5.10 5.51
CA GLN A 398 34.00 4.56 6.44
C GLN A 398 34.75 3.36 5.83
N ALA A 399 34.06 2.48 5.10
CA ALA A 399 34.69 1.36 4.40
C ALA A 399 35.67 1.82 3.32
N ILE A 400 35.26 2.78 2.46
CA ILE A 400 36.10 3.35 1.40
C ILE A 400 37.34 4.03 2.00
N ALA A 401 37.16 4.85 3.05
CA ALA A 401 38.25 5.56 3.73
C ALA A 401 39.31 4.62 4.35
N ARG A 402 38.99 3.34 4.53
CA ARG A 402 39.87 2.30 5.10
C ARG A 402 40.40 1.32 4.08
N GLY A 403 40.39 1.71 2.80
CA GLY A 403 41.04 0.98 1.72
C GLY A 403 40.14 -0.01 0.99
N PHE A 404 38.84 -0.06 1.29
CA PHE A 404 37.86 -0.81 0.47
C PHE A 404 37.31 0.07 -0.66
N ASP A 405 38.18 0.81 -1.33
CA ASP A 405 37.83 1.63 -2.48
C ASP A 405 37.73 0.74 -3.74
N ARG A 406 36.53 0.18 -3.98
CA ARG A 406 36.20 -0.68 -5.12
C ARG A 406 35.07 -0.07 -5.95
N PRO A 407 35.01 -0.28 -7.27
CA PRO A 407 34.00 0.33 -8.13
C PRO A 407 32.58 -0.07 -7.72
N ASP A 408 32.36 -1.35 -7.37
CA ASP A 408 31.07 -1.85 -6.90
C ASP A 408 30.61 -1.20 -5.59
N LEU A 409 31.54 -0.86 -4.71
CA LEU A 409 31.23 -0.23 -3.42
C LEU A 409 30.87 1.25 -3.59
N ARG A 410 31.58 1.96 -4.47
CA ARG A 410 31.25 3.35 -4.84
C ARG A 410 29.89 3.44 -5.50
N ALA A 411 29.58 2.51 -6.41
CA ALA A 411 28.26 2.44 -7.04
C ALA A 411 27.14 2.17 -6.01
N GLN A 412 27.36 1.28 -5.05
CA GLN A 412 26.41 1.02 -3.95
C GLN A 412 26.24 2.24 -3.02
N ARG A 413 27.32 2.99 -2.74
CA ARG A 413 27.22 4.26 -1.99
C ARG A 413 26.41 5.29 -2.77
N ALA A 414 26.64 5.42 -4.07
CA ALA A 414 25.85 6.30 -4.93
C ALA A 414 24.37 5.95 -4.91
N GLU A 415 24.02 4.67 -5.09
CA GLU A 415 22.65 4.17 -4.98
C GLU A 415 22.02 4.55 -3.64
N THR A 416 22.77 4.38 -2.56
CA THR A 416 22.28 4.67 -1.21
C THR A 416 22.02 6.17 -1.04
N LEU A 417 22.90 7.03 -1.56
CA LEU A 417 22.70 8.49 -1.56
C LEU A 417 21.49 8.90 -2.40
N ILE A 418 21.23 8.22 -3.51
CA ILE A 418 20.06 8.43 -4.37
C ILE A 418 18.78 8.00 -3.65
N ALA A 419 18.80 6.85 -2.97
CA ALA A 419 17.69 6.37 -2.18
C ALA A 419 17.38 7.29 -0.99
N ALA A 420 18.40 7.87 -0.34
CA ALA A 420 18.23 8.90 0.69
C ALA A 420 17.56 10.19 0.17
N ALA A 421 17.71 10.46 -1.12
CA ALA A 421 17.14 11.61 -1.82
C ALA A 421 15.90 11.24 -2.66
N ASP A 422 15.15 10.20 -2.24
CA ASP A 422 13.90 9.75 -2.89
C ASP A 422 14.02 9.51 -4.41
N GLY A 423 15.17 9.00 -4.85
CA GLY A 423 15.45 8.68 -6.25
C GLY A 423 16.09 9.79 -7.07
N VAL A 424 16.37 10.96 -6.48
CA VAL A 424 17.06 12.07 -7.14
C VAL A 424 18.58 11.84 -7.15
N VAL A 425 19.23 11.99 -8.29
CA VAL A 425 20.69 11.87 -8.40
C VAL A 425 21.37 13.16 -7.95
N THR A 426 21.75 13.18 -6.67
CA THR A 426 22.44 14.32 -6.03
C THR A 426 23.87 14.50 -6.53
N PRO A 427 24.48 15.70 -6.43
CA PRO A 427 25.87 15.91 -6.83
C PRO A 427 26.86 14.94 -6.15
N ALA A 428 26.67 14.62 -4.87
CA ALA A 428 27.49 13.64 -4.16
C ALA A 428 27.36 12.23 -4.76
N ALA A 429 26.15 11.83 -5.18
CA ALA A 429 25.95 10.57 -5.88
C ALA A 429 26.59 10.57 -7.28
N GLN A 430 26.56 11.70 -8.00
CA GLN A 430 27.23 11.84 -9.30
C GLN A 430 28.74 11.66 -9.19
N GLU A 431 29.37 12.21 -8.15
CA GLU A 431 30.80 12.03 -7.89
C GLU A 431 31.15 10.56 -7.66
N GLU A 432 30.35 9.83 -6.88
CA GLU A 432 30.56 8.39 -6.65
C GLU A 432 30.33 7.54 -7.91
N ILE A 433 29.32 7.87 -8.73
CA ILE A 433 29.10 7.22 -10.03
C ILE A 433 30.29 7.45 -10.95
N ALA A 434 30.78 8.69 -11.03
CA ALA A 434 31.95 9.03 -11.85
C ALA A 434 33.21 8.31 -11.37
N ALA A 435 33.43 8.24 -10.06
CA ALA A 435 34.55 7.53 -9.46
C ALA A 435 34.48 6.01 -9.70
N ALA A 436 33.28 5.41 -9.59
CA ALA A 436 33.07 3.99 -9.91
C ALA A 436 33.41 3.70 -11.39
N LEU A 437 32.88 4.51 -12.32
CA LEU A 437 33.09 4.34 -13.76
C LEU A 437 34.52 4.66 -14.21
N ALA A 438 35.25 5.50 -13.45
CA ALA A 438 36.66 5.74 -13.69
C ALA A 438 37.53 4.54 -13.32
N GLN A 439 37.15 3.77 -12.30
CA GLN A 439 37.82 2.53 -11.92
C GLN A 439 37.41 1.35 -12.81
N ASP A 440 36.11 1.20 -13.07
CA ASP A 440 35.54 0.19 -13.95
C ASP A 440 34.44 0.79 -14.84
N PRO A 441 34.74 1.07 -16.13
CA PRO A 441 33.76 1.58 -17.08
C PRO A 441 32.58 0.63 -17.36
N GLN A 442 32.71 -0.66 -16.99
CA GLN A 442 31.72 -1.70 -17.20
C GLN A 442 30.89 -1.98 -15.94
N GLU A 443 31.13 -1.27 -14.83
CA GLU A 443 30.39 -1.47 -13.57
C GLU A 443 28.87 -1.27 -13.80
N PRO A 444 28.04 -2.31 -13.62
CA PRO A 444 26.64 -2.27 -14.06
C PRO A 444 25.77 -1.24 -13.33
N LEU A 445 25.95 -1.07 -12.02
CA LEU A 445 25.07 -0.24 -11.19
C LEU A 445 25.28 1.26 -11.48
N ALA A 446 26.54 1.70 -11.61
CA ALA A 446 26.94 3.04 -11.97
C ALA A 446 26.52 3.37 -13.41
N ARG A 447 26.62 2.41 -14.34
CA ARG A 447 26.08 2.57 -15.71
C ARG A 447 24.57 2.75 -15.72
N TYR A 448 23.85 2.01 -14.86
CA TYR A 448 22.41 2.17 -14.70
C TYR A 448 22.06 3.58 -14.21
N TYR A 449 22.72 4.04 -13.14
CA TYR A 449 22.47 5.36 -12.57
C TYR A 449 22.96 6.52 -13.45
N ARG A 450 23.96 6.31 -14.32
CA ARG A 450 24.30 7.28 -15.38
C ARG A 450 23.14 7.49 -16.36
N GLY A 451 22.41 6.43 -16.71
CA GLY A 451 21.18 6.56 -17.51
C GLY A 451 20.09 7.35 -16.77
N VAL A 452 19.94 7.12 -15.45
CA VAL A 452 19.02 7.90 -14.59
C VAL A 452 19.41 9.38 -14.55
N MET A 453 20.72 9.69 -14.50
CA MET A 453 21.20 11.08 -14.59
C MET A 453 20.79 11.75 -15.89
N HIS A 454 20.98 11.09 -17.05
CA HIS A 454 20.55 11.62 -18.34
C HIS A 454 19.03 11.81 -18.41
N GLU A 455 18.25 10.89 -17.85
CA GLU A 455 16.79 11.03 -17.75
C GLU A 455 16.41 12.29 -16.96
N GLN A 456 17.01 12.49 -15.77
CA GLN A 456 16.76 13.63 -14.90
C GLN A 456 17.28 14.96 -15.47
N ALA A 457 18.33 14.92 -16.29
CA ALA A 457 18.86 16.07 -17.02
C ALA A 457 17.99 16.48 -18.23
N GLY A 458 16.93 15.73 -18.54
CA GLY A 458 16.09 15.99 -19.71
C GLY A 458 16.72 15.55 -21.03
N GLU A 459 17.61 14.56 -20.99
CA GLU A 459 18.33 14.00 -22.14
C GLU A 459 17.84 12.57 -22.44
N PRO A 460 16.57 12.37 -22.84
CA PRO A 460 15.95 11.05 -22.91
C PRO A 460 16.62 10.10 -23.92
N ARG A 461 17.20 10.64 -25.00
CA ARG A 461 17.95 9.82 -25.97
C ARG A 461 19.22 9.23 -25.36
N GLN A 462 19.99 10.03 -24.62
CA GLN A 462 21.21 9.57 -23.96
C GLN A 462 20.90 8.55 -22.87
N ALA A 463 19.79 8.74 -22.13
CA ALA A 463 19.30 7.77 -21.15
C ALA A 463 18.97 6.40 -21.79
N VAL A 464 18.20 6.41 -22.89
CA VAL A 464 17.83 5.21 -23.64
C VAL A 464 19.07 4.50 -24.21
N GLU A 465 20.02 5.25 -24.79
CA GLU A 465 21.28 4.69 -25.29
C GLU A 465 22.12 4.05 -24.19
N ALA A 466 22.23 4.71 -23.03
CA ALA A 466 22.98 4.21 -21.88
C ALA A 466 22.40 2.89 -21.35
N TRP A 467 21.07 2.80 -21.19
CA TRP A 467 20.41 1.57 -20.74
C TRP A 467 20.38 0.48 -21.80
N ALA A 468 20.27 0.82 -23.09
CA ALA A 468 20.37 -0.17 -24.16
C ALA A 468 21.75 -0.83 -24.18
N ALA A 469 22.81 -0.02 -24.08
CA ALA A 469 24.18 -0.52 -23.97
C ALA A 469 24.37 -1.39 -22.71
N LEU A 470 23.82 -0.98 -21.57
CA LEU A 470 23.85 -1.77 -20.34
C LEU A 470 23.13 -3.13 -20.53
N LEU A 471 21.94 -3.14 -21.13
CA LEU A 471 21.18 -4.37 -21.38
C LEU A 471 21.93 -5.33 -22.32
N ARG A 472 22.65 -4.81 -23.30
CA ARG A 472 23.50 -5.63 -24.19
C ARG A 472 24.60 -6.35 -23.40
N ASP A 473 25.23 -5.66 -22.47
CA ASP A 473 26.39 -6.18 -21.75
C ASP A 473 26.00 -7.02 -20.52
N LEU A 474 24.78 -6.86 -20.00
CA LEU A 474 24.27 -7.67 -18.88
C LEU A 474 23.89 -9.08 -19.32
N PRO A 475 24.12 -10.12 -18.49
CA PRO A 475 23.58 -11.46 -18.71
C PRO A 475 22.05 -11.46 -18.92
N PRO A 476 21.50 -12.41 -19.68
CA PRO A 476 20.07 -12.46 -19.97
C PRO A 476 19.20 -12.83 -18.76
N ASP A 477 19.77 -13.53 -17.78
CA ASP A 477 19.12 -14.12 -16.61
C ASP A 477 19.32 -13.32 -15.31
N ILE A 478 19.99 -12.17 -15.36
CA ILE A 478 20.22 -11.33 -14.18
C ILE A 478 18.91 -10.71 -13.65
N THR A 479 18.73 -10.75 -12.33
CA THR A 479 17.60 -10.09 -11.66
C THR A 479 17.64 -8.58 -11.91
N GLY A 480 16.53 -8.00 -12.36
CA GLY A 480 16.42 -6.56 -12.67
C GLY A 480 16.51 -6.20 -14.16
N ARG A 481 16.93 -7.12 -15.05
CA ARG A 481 16.98 -6.88 -16.50
C ARG A 481 15.65 -6.37 -17.08
N GLN A 482 14.54 -7.01 -16.69
CA GLN A 482 13.20 -6.62 -17.15
C GLN A 482 12.81 -5.21 -16.67
N GLN A 483 13.25 -4.80 -15.49
CA GLN A 483 12.96 -3.46 -14.94
C GLN A 483 13.71 -2.38 -15.74
N ILE A 484 14.98 -2.63 -16.09
CA ILE A 484 15.78 -1.72 -16.92
C ILE A 484 15.14 -1.59 -18.32
N GLN A 485 14.71 -2.71 -18.92
CA GLN A 485 14.01 -2.69 -20.21
C GLN A 485 12.68 -1.93 -20.15
N ALA A 486 11.91 -2.11 -19.07
CA ALA A 486 10.65 -1.40 -18.88
C ALA A 486 10.86 0.12 -18.74
N ARG A 487 11.89 0.54 -17.98
CA ARG A 487 12.24 1.95 -17.80
C ARG A 487 12.72 2.59 -19.12
N LEU A 488 13.57 1.89 -19.87
CA LEU A 488 13.97 2.29 -21.23
C LEU A 488 12.74 2.53 -22.11
N ASN A 489 11.82 1.57 -22.16
CA ASN A 489 10.61 1.67 -22.98
C ASN A 489 9.71 2.83 -22.54
N GLN A 490 9.63 3.09 -21.23
CA GLN A 490 8.86 4.21 -20.68
C GLN A 490 9.42 5.56 -21.13
N VAL A 491 10.73 5.76 -20.97
CA VAL A 491 11.41 7.02 -21.36
C VAL A 491 11.35 7.21 -22.88
N ALA A 492 11.58 6.15 -23.65
CA ALA A 492 11.48 6.19 -25.11
C ALA A 492 10.08 6.62 -25.58
N ARG A 493 9.01 6.01 -25.02
CA ARG A 493 7.62 6.37 -25.33
C ARG A 493 7.30 7.82 -24.96
N ALA A 494 7.70 8.27 -23.78
CA ALA A 494 7.46 9.65 -23.33
C ALA A 494 8.14 10.68 -24.25
N ALA A 495 9.30 10.35 -24.81
CA ALA A 495 10.06 11.21 -25.71
C ALA A 495 9.76 10.97 -27.21
N ASN A 496 8.78 10.14 -27.57
CA ASN A 496 8.49 9.72 -28.95
C ASN A 496 9.72 9.14 -29.70
N ILE A 497 10.57 8.41 -28.99
CA ILE A 497 11.71 7.68 -29.53
C ILE A 497 11.27 6.24 -29.78
N ASP A 498 11.58 5.68 -30.95
CA ASP A 498 11.35 4.26 -31.25
C ASP A 498 12.35 3.39 -30.48
N PRO A 499 11.93 2.60 -29.47
CA PRO A 499 12.83 1.76 -28.69
C PRO A 499 13.40 0.59 -29.50
N THR A 500 12.78 0.20 -30.62
CA THR A 500 13.26 -0.93 -31.45
C THR A 500 14.51 -0.59 -32.25
N GLY A 501 14.83 0.70 -32.38
CA GLY A 501 16.08 1.16 -33.00
C GLY A 501 17.34 0.92 -32.15
N PHE A 502 17.18 0.48 -30.89
CA PHE A 502 18.29 0.19 -29.99
C PHE A 502 18.46 -1.32 -29.81
N ASP A 503 19.67 -1.82 -30.05
CA ASP A 503 20.00 -3.21 -29.78
C ASP A 503 20.16 -3.44 -28.26
N THR A 504 19.24 -4.21 -27.68
CA THR A 504 19.22 -4.60 -26.26
C THR A 504 19.44 -6.10 -26.04
N ALA A 505 19.76 -6.87 -27.09
CA ALA A 505 20.00 -8.29 -26.98
C ALA A 505 21.29 -8.55 -26.19
N SER A 506 21.25 -9.42 -25.18
CA SER A 506 22.44 -9.72 -24.38
C SER A 506 23.51 -10.39 -25.24
N THR A 507 24.74 -9.87 -25.18
CA THR A 507 25.94 -10.52 -25.72
C THR A 507 26.72 -11.29 -24.65
N ALA A 508 26.32 -11.16 -23.38
CA ALA A 508 26.95 -11.85 -22.26
C ALA A 508 26.37 -13.26 -22.08
N PRO A 509 27.19 -14.24 -21.65
CA PRO A 509 26.69 -15.56 -21.31
C PRO A 509 25.75 -15.51 -20.09
N PRO A 510 24.84 -16.50 -19.94
CA PRO A 510 24.03 -16.65 -18.73
C PRO A 510 24.89 -16.78 -17.47
N VAL A 511 24.37 -16.31 -16.33
CA VAL A 511 25.02 -16.44 -15.03
C VAL A 511 25.21 -17.93 -14.70
N GLY A 512 26.44 -18.31 -14.37
CA GLY A 512 26.79 -19.71 -14.07
C GLY A 512 27.12 -20.57 -15.29
N ALA A 513 27.20 -19.99 -16.49
CA ALA A 513 27.81 -20.67 -17.63
C ALA A 513 29.30 -20.98 -17.32
N PRO A 514 29.78 -22.22 -17.57
CA PRO A 514 31.18 -22.55 -17.32
C PRO A 514 32.11 -21.64 -18.15
N PRO A 515 33.26 -21.22 -17.61
CA PRO A 515 34.18 -20.33 -18.31
C PRO A 515 34.62 -20.97 -19.63
N ALA A 516 34.50 -20.23 -20.73
CA ALA A 516 35.06 -20.62 -22.01
C ALA A 516 36.59 -20.47 -21.96
N GLY A 517 37.25 -21.39 -21.26
CA GLY A 517 38.71 -21.51 -21.26
C GLY A 517 39.21 -22.11 -22.58
N PRO A 518 40.45 -21.80 -22.99
CA PRO A 518 41.06 -22.45 -24.14
C PRO A 518 41.25 -23.93 -23.80
N LEU A 519 40.52 -24.81 -24.49
CA LEU A 519 40.65 -26.26 -24.38
C LEU A 519 42.07 -26.66 -24.81
N ALA A 520 42.93 -26.88 -23.82
CA ALA A 520 44.11 -27.69 -23.98
C ALA A 520 43.66 -29.16 -24.05
N GLY A 521 43.91 -29.81 -25.20
CA GLY A 521 43.79 -31.26 -25.36
C GLY A 521 42.48 -31.68 -26.04
N GLY A 522 42.63 -32.29 -27.22
CA GLY A 522 41.54 -32.65 -28.12
C GLY A 522 40.49 -33.58 -27.51
N GLU A 523 39.24 -33.18 -27.59
CA GLU A 523 38.24 -33.79 -28.47
C GLU A 523 37.12 -32.76 -28.69
N ALA A 524 36.58 -32.71 -29.91
CA ALA A 524 35.67 -31.66 -30.34
C ALA A 524 34.43 -31.57 -29.42
N ALA A 525 34.29 -30.45 -28.71
CA ALA A 525 33.04 -30.05 -28.07
C ALA A 525 31.94 -30.04 -29.15
N ARG A 526 31.08 -31.07 -29.15
CA ARG A 526 30.00 -31.20 -30.12
C ARG A 526 28.96 -30.09 -29.85
N PRO A 527 28.54 -29.32 -30.87
CA PRO A 527 27.68 -28.17 -30.67
C PRO A 527 26.26 -28.59 -30.25
N GLY A 528 25.67 -27.81 -29.33
CA GLY A 528 24.25 -27.90 -28.99
C GLY A 528 23.34 -27.51 -30.16
N PRO A 529 22.01 -27.64 -30.00
CA PRO A 529 21.06 -27.37 -31.08
C PRO A 529 21.19 -25.94 -31.61
N THR A 530 21.18 -25.81 -32.94
CA THR A 530 21.23 -24.54 -33.65
C THR A 530 19.95 -23.72 -33.42
N ARG A 531 20.02 -22.42 -33.67
CA ARG A 531 18.88 -21.49 -33.50
C ARG A 531 17.65 -21.92 -34.30
N GLU A 532 17.83 -22.46 -35.49
CA GLU A 532 16.75 -23.00 -36.33
C GLU A 532 16.11 -24.25 -35.70
N GLN A 533 16.93 -25.13 -35.13
CA GLN A 533 16.45 -26.32 -34.41
C GLN A 533 15.66 -25.96 -33.14
N MET A 534 16.05 -24.88 -32.45
CA MET A 534 15.31 -24.39 -31.28
C MET A 534 13.95 -23.78 -31.65
N GLN A 535 13.86 -23.06 -32.78
CA GLN A 535 12.57 -22.51 -33.26
C GLN A 535 11.63 -23.62 -33.73
N ALA A 536 12.13 -24.59 -34.51
CA ALA A 536 11.34 -25.72 -34.96
C ALA A 536 10.75 -26.53 -33.78
N ALA A 537 11.48 -26.65 -32.67
CA ALA A 537 11.00 -27.33 -31.46
C ALA A 537 9.92 -26.55 -30.68
N GLN A 538 9.86 -25.23 -30.83
CA GLN A 538 8.81 -24.38 -30.23
C GLN A 538 7.47 -24.54 -30.94
N ASP A 539 7.50 -24.84 -32.25
CA ASP A 539 6.31 -25.00 -33.09
C ASP A 539 5.68 -26.41 -33.01
N MET A 540 6.32 -27.36 -32.33
CA MET A 540 5.83 -28.74 -32.14
C MET A 540 4.72 -28.83 -31.09
N SER A 541 3.80 -29.80 -31.25
CA SER A 541 2.84 -30.13 -30.18
C SER A 541 3.55 -30.69 -28.93
N PRO A 542 2.93 -30.60 -27.73
CA PRO A 542 3.51 -31.17 -26.51
C PRO A 542 3.87 -32.66 -26.64
N GLU A 543 3.03 -33.44 -27.31
CA GLU A 543 3.21 -34.89 -27.51
C GLU A 543 4.37 -35.19 -28.46
N GLU A 544 4.46 -34.47 -29.59
CA GLU A 544 5.59 -34.61 -30.52
C GLU A 544 6.91 -34.18 -29.88
N ARG A 545 6.88 -33.13 -29.05
CA ARG A 545 8.04 -32.67 -28.30
C ARG A 545 8.50 -33.71 -27.29
N GLN A 546 7.57 -34.39 -26.62
CA GLN A 546 7.88 -35.47 -25.69
C GLN A 546 8.53 -36.66 -26.41
N GLN A 547 7.97 -37.13 -27.53
CA GLN A 547 8.55 -38.23 -28.32
C GLN A 547 9.94 -37.89 -28.86
N MET A 548 10.15 -36.64 -29.29
CA MET A 548 11.45 -36.17 -29.72
C MET A 548 12.48 -36.21 -28.59
N VAL A 549 12.10 -35.76 -27.37
CA VAL A 549 12.96 -35.81 -26.18
C VAL A 549 13.26 -37.24 -25.77
N GLU A 550 12.27 -38.12 -25.73
CA GLU A 550 12.46 -39.55 -25.41
C GLU A 550 13.45 -40.20 -26.38
N GLY A 551 13.28 -40.00 -27.69
CA GLY A 551 14.21 -40.53 -28.69
C GLY A 551 15.63 -39.93 -28.60
N MET A 552 15.78 -38.69 -28.15
CA MET A 552 17.11 -38.09 -27.89
C MET A 552 17.80 -38.75 -26.70
N VAL A 553 17.05 -39.04 -25.63
CA VAL A 553 17.55 -39.70 -24.43
C VAL A 553 17.89 -41.16 -24.70
N GLU A 554 17.08 -41.88 -25.48
CA GLU A 554 17.37 -43.26 -25.90
C GLU A 554 18.64 -43.38 -26.74
N ARG A 555 18.85 -42.45 -27.69
CA ARG A 555 20.10 -42.42 -28.47
C ARG A 555 21.33 -42.12 -27.61
N LEU A 556 21.17 -41.33 -26.56
CA LEU A 556 22.23 -41.07 -25.60
C LEU A 556 22.51 -42.33 -24.76
N ALA A 557 21.46 -43.00 -24.27
CA ALA A 557 21.58 -44.25 -23.52
C ALA A 557 22.30 -45.34 -24.33
N GLY A 558 21.85 -45.61 -25.57
CA GLY A 558 22.46 -46.62 -26.43
C GLY A 558 23.93 -46.32 -26.77
N ARG A 559 24.31 -45.04 -26.92
CA ARG A 559 25.72 -44.68 -27.11
C ARG A 559 26.57 -44.97 -25.87
N LEU A 560 26.04 -44.69 -24.67
CA LEU A 560 26.77 -44.90 -23.43
C LEU A 560 26.93 -46.38 -23.08
N GLU A 561 26.10 -47.25 -23.65
CA GLU A 561 26.34 -48.70 -23.64
C GLU A 561 27.56 -49.09 -24.49
N GLU A 562 27.82 -48.38 -25.59
CA GLU A 562 28.99 -48.59 -26.46
C GLU A 562 30.25 -47.88 -25.93
N GLU A 563 30.09 -46.74 -25.24
CA GLU A 563 31.15 -45.90 -24.67
C GLU A 563 30.99 -45.79 -23.13
N PRO A 564 31.23 -46.86 -22.35
CA PRO A 564 30.91 -46.89 -20.92
C PRO A 564 31.82 -46.01 -20.06
N GLU A 565 32.95 -45.53 -20.59
CA GLU A 565 33.91 -44.69 -19.86
C GLU A 565 33.56 -43.19 -19.89
N ASP A 566 32.49 -42.77 -20.60
CA ASP A 566 32.06 -41.37 -20.67
C ASP A 566 31.29 -40.92 -19.41
N LEU A 567 32.03 -40.51 -18.39
CA LEU A 567 31.49 -39.97 -17.13
C LEU A 567 30.53 -38.78 -17.35
N GLU A 568 30.85 -37.86 -18.27
CA GLU A 568 30.00 -36.70 -18.52
C GLU A 568 28.68 -37.09 -19.21
N GLY A 569 28.75 -38.08 -20.10
CA GLY A 569 27.61 -38.72 -20.73
C GLY A 569 26.66 -39.35 -19.72
N TRP A 570 27.17 -40.17 -18.79
CA TRP A 570 26.37 -40.78 -17.73
C TRP A 570 25.69 -39.75 -16.82
N LEU A 571 26.40 -38.69 -16.44
CA LEU A 571 25.84 -37.58 -15.67
C LEU A 571 24.73 -36.82 -16.43
N ARG A 572 24.88 -36.67 -17.76
CA ARG A 572 23.86 -36.03 -18.61
C ARG A 572 22.62 -36.92 -18.76
N LEU A 573 22.83 -38.23 -18.93
CA LEU A 573 21.74 -39.21 -19.02
C LEU A 573 20.93 -39.25 -17.72
N ALA A 574 21.60 -39.28 -16.57
CA ALA A 574 20.95 -39.24 -15.25
C ALA A 574 20.04 -38.01 -15.07
N ARG A 575 20.51 -36.81 -15.45
CA ARG A 575 19.69 -35.59 -15.41
C ARG A 575 18.50 -35.66 -16.35
N ALA A 576 18.68 -36.22 -17.55
CA ALA A 576 17.60 -36.38 -18.51
C ALA A 576 16.51 -37.31 -17.98
N TYR A 577 16.87 -38.46 -17.39
CA TYR A 577 15.92 -39.37 -16.75
C TYR A 577 15.21 -38.74 -15.54
N ALA A 578 15.91 -37.96 -14.72
CA ALA A 578 15.30 -37.25 -13.59
C ALA A 578 14.24 -36.24 -14.03
N VAL A 579 14.49 -35.47 -15.09
CA VAL A 579 13.52 -34.53 -15.67
C VAL A 579 12.31 -35.24 -16.28
N LEU A 580 12.51 -36.42 -16.86
CA LEU A 580 11.44 -37.27 -17.40
C LEU A 580 10.66 -38.06 -16.33
N GLY A 581 11.01 -37.93 -15.04
CA GLY A 581 10.38 -38.68 -13.95
C GLY A 581 10.76 -40.17 -13.92
N ARG A 582 11.74 -40.60 -14.72
CA ARG A 582 12.26 -41.97 -14.81
C ARG A 582 13.29 -42.22 -13.70
N ARG A 583 12.82 -42.23 -12.45
CA ARG A 583 13.67 -42.21 -11.24
C ARG A 583 14.63 -43.39 -11.15
N ASP A 584 14.17 -44.61 -11.40
CA ASP A 584 14.99 -45.81 -11.28
C ASP A 584 16.16 -45.79 -12.28
N GLU A 585 15.90 -45.32 -13.50
CA GLU A 585 16.91 -45.23 -14.56
C GLU A 585 17.88 -44.09 -14.34
N ALA A 586 17.42 -42.99 -13.72
CA ALA A 586 18.29 -41.92 -13.25
C ALA A 586 19.26 -42.42 -12.16
N VAL A 587 18.79 -43.26 -11.24
CA VAL A 587 19.64 -43.89 -10.22
C VAL A 587 20.66 -44.83 -10.87
N SER A 588 20.24 -45.71 -11.80
CA SER A 588 21.16 -46.60 -12.50
C SER A 588 22.23 -45.85 -13.30
N ALA A 589 21.88 -44.75 -13.97
CA ALA A 589 22.85 -43.91 -14.68
C ALA A 589 23.86 -43.24 -13.72
N LEU A 590 23.43 -42.83 -12.53
CA LEU A 590 24.32 -42.28 -11.50
C LEU A 590 25.21 -43.34 -10.85
N GLU A 591 24.75 -44.58 -10.69
CA GLU A 591 25.57 -45.70 -10.21
C GLU A 591 26.69 -46.04 -11.20
N GLN A 592 26.40 -45.99 -12.50
CA GLN A 592 27.43 -46.12 -13.53
C GLN A 592 28.44 -44.96 -13.46
N ALA A 593 27.97 -43.72 -13.32
CA ALA A 593 28.83 -42.56 -13.11
C ALA A 593 29.68 -42.69 -11.84
N GLU A 594 29.12 -43.19 -10.73
CA GLU A 594 29.82 -43.40 -9.46
C GLU A 594 31.03 -44.33 -9.64
N SER A 595 30.87 -45.40 -10.42
CA SER A 595 31.95 -46.35 -10.70
C SER A 595 33.16 -45.70 -11.37
N LEU A 596 32.94 -44.66 -12.18
CA LEU A 596 33.97 -43.91 -12.92
C LEU A 596 34.60 -42.77 -12.09
N THR A 597 34.05 -42.44 -10.92
CA THR A 597 34.55 -41.37 -10.05
C THR A 597 35.50 -41.83 -8.94
N ARG A 598 35.77 -43.15 -8.84
CA ARG A 598 36.57 -43.73 -7.73
C ARG A 598 37.99 -43.18 -7.64
N ASP A 599 38.59 -42.85 -8.78
CA ASP A 599 39.96 -42.33 -8.87
C ASP A 599 40.01 -40.78 -8.83
N LEU A 600 38.87 -40.10 -8.74
CA LEU A 600 38.80 -38.65 -8.65
C LEU A 600 38.96 -38.16 -7.18
N PRO A 601 39.62 -37.00 -6.97
CA PRO A 601 39.68 -36.35 -5.66
C PRO A 601 38.29 -36.12 -5.03
N ALA A 602 38.21 -36.13 -3.70
CA ALA A 602 36.95 -35.99 -2.97
C ALA A 602 36.28 -34.61 -3.16
N ASP A 603 37.06 -33.60 -3.55
CA ASP A 603 36.62 -32.24 -3.87
C ASP A 603 36.29 -32.02 -5.36
N ASP A 604 36.42 -33.05 -6.20
CA ASP A 604 36.07 -32.94 -7.62
C ASP A 604 34.54 -32.70 -7.77
N PRO A 605 34.12 -31.64 -8.49
CA PRO A 605 32.72 -31.28 -8.62
C PRO A 605 31.85 -32.37 -9.27
N ARG A 606 32.43 -33.23 -10.12
CA ARG A 606 31.71 -34.33 -10.77
C ARG A 606 31.38 -35.44 -9.77
N ARG A 607 32.30 -35.74 -8.85
CA ARG A 607 32.08 -36.70 -7.77
C ARG A 607 31.01 -36.22 -6.80
N GLN A 608 31.07 -34.94 -6.40
CA GLN A 608 30.03 -34.32 -5.57
C GLN A 608 28.65 -34.36 -6.25
N ALA A 609 28.59 -34.12 -7.57
CA ALA A 609 27.34 -34.18 -8.31
C ALA A 609 26.72 -35.59 -8.33
N VAL A 610 27.54 -36.65 -8.42
CA VAL A 610 27.06 -38.05 -8.32
C VAL A 610 26.52 -38.34 -6.91
N GLU A 611 27.29 -38.01 -5.87
CA GLU A 611 26.91 -38.27 -4.48
C GLU A 611 25.63 -37.53 -4.07
N GLN A 612 25.50 -36.25 -4.44
CA GLN A 612 24.30 -35.45 -4.21
C GLN A 612 23.10 -36.00 -5.00
N GLY A 613 23.32 -36.38 -6.27
CA GLY A 613 22.30 -36.97 -7.12
C GLY A 613 21.73 -38.26 -6.53
N LEU A 614 22.60 -39.20 -6.16
CA LEU A 614 22.19 -40.47 -5.55
C LEU A 614 21.51 -40.26 -4.21
N THR A 615 22.01 -39.33 -3.39
CA THR A 615 21.39 -39.00 -2.10
C THR A 615 19.97 -38.47 -2.32
N SER A 616 19.79 -37.48 -3.20
CA SER A 616 18.49 -36.86 -3.48
C SER A 616 17.48 -37.84 -4.07
N LEU A 617 17.91 -38.72 -5.01
CA LEU A 617 17.04 -39.68 -5.67
C LEU A 617 16.80 -40.95 -4.86
N ARG A 618 17.61 -41.25 -3.83
CA ARG A 618 17.35 -42.36 -2.89
C ARG A 618 16.58 -41.90 -1.65
N SER A 619 16.74 -40.64 -1.23
CA SER A 619 16.06 -40.09 -0.04
C SER A 619 14.60 -39.69 -0.27
N GLY A 620 14.09 -39.72 -1.50
CA GLY A 620 12.82 -39.07 -1.83
C GLY A 620 11.62 -39.60 -1.04
N SER A 621 11.16 -38.78 -0.09
CA SER A 621 9.78 -38.31 0.03
C SER A 621 9.41 -37.39 -1.13
#